data_AF-A0A1S9R8Y1-F1
#
_entry.id   AF-A0A1S9R8Y1-F1
#
_cell.length_a   1.000
_cell.length_b   1.000
_cell.length_c   1.000
_cell.angle_alpha   90.00
_cell.angle_beta   90.00
_cell.angle_gamma   90.00
#
_symmetry.space_group_name_H-M   'P 1'
#
loop_
_entity.id
_entity.type
_entity.pdbx_description
1 polymer ?
#
loop_
_entity_poly.entity_id
_entity_poly.type
_entity_poly.pdbx_seq_one_letter_code
_entity_poly.pdbx_strand_id
1 'polypeptide(L)'
;MKGTSIFQFKSWPKIHQPLPRSPRESQQLLNALTSSFRRQLDRAYPAPSGSNPNSDRQPLNNDSSVHATDQHLHSILDNPLFRIVPQKAKSAPRDHATSSTANESMPAVQDPMALFDQAVASGSATPSFITDCLKSQLLLARSFGENGVRDAMKITRAGSKVVDWYWASDGASRQMLLQTRASTGSLTKFMVAEDLQDTAMEWLKMLRSGNLGGLNGQMAEDRARTSFNHLLLDLLDAEIRYGSGLGSAVKYYLRACQLHFSSVESPGDLKVAKSMLLASGAQLARMIMEQKPCSDQIPVHTFEEFAEIISTLSSSRSLLFSSVALCHPTHPDPTPFIQYVDSLSPNKFQKWNQARRDAFLGISCDALRTLIDRKKIGLATSLGHQIQELLPEETATASVEASRSRAAVEEENLLQRLELSWT
;
A
#
# COMPACT_ATOMS: atom_id res chain seq x y z
N MET A 1 -18.80 -27.26 -66.13
CA MET A 1 -18.79 -27.61 -64.70
C MET A 1 -19.59 -26.55 -63.95
N LYS A 2 -20.51 -26.99 -63.08
CA LYS A 2 -21.43 -26.14 -62.31
C LYS A 2 -20.70 -25.51 -61.12
N GLY A 3 -21.04 -24.26 -60.81
CA GLY A 3 -20.62 -23.56 -59.60
C GLY A 3 -21.72 -22.60 -59.14
N THR A 4 -22.74 -23.14 -58.47
CA THR A 4 -23.62 -22.44 -57.53
C THR A 4 -22.81 -22.11 -56.26
N SER A 5 -23.03 -21.09 -55.44
CA SER A 5 -23.99 -19.99 -55.33
C SER A 5 -23.54 -19.17 -54.09
N ILE A 6 -24.24 -18.07 -53.77
CA ILE A 6 -24.35 -17.42 -52.44
C ILE A 6 -23.02 -16.85 -51.91
N PHE A 7 -22.76 -15.55 -51.97
CA PHE A 7 -23.12 -14.63 -50.89
C PHE A 7 -23.31 -13.20 -51.44
N GLN A 8 -24.57 -12.79 -51.54
CA GLN A 8 -24.92 -11.37 -51.57
C GLN A 8 -24.75 -10.82 -50.16
N PHE A 9 -23.65 -10.10 -49.91
CA PHE A 9 -23.53 -9.27 -48.71
C PHE A 9 -24.52 -8.11 -48.82
N LYS A 10 -25.70 -8.29 -48.24
CA LYS A 10 -26.60 -7.16 -47.95
C LYS A 10 -25.92 -6.26 -46.93
N SER A 11 -25.81 -5.00 -47.32
CA SER A 11 -25.39 -3.87 -46.51
C SER A 11 -26.02 -3.88 -45.12
N TRP A 12 -25.17 -3.76 -44.09
CA TRP A 12 -25.62 -3.47 -42.73
C TRP A 12 -26.29 -2.09 -42.70
N PRO A 13 -27.55 -1.96 -42.24
CA PRO A 13 -28.11 -0.65 -42.00
C PRO A 13 -27.49 -0.07 -40.73
N LYS A 14 -26.93 1.13 -40.90
CA LYS A 14 -26.65 2.17 -39.91
C LYS A 14 -27.23 1.88 -38.52
N ILE A 15 -26.32 1.70 -37.55
CA ILE A 15 -26.54 1.75 -36.10
C ILE A 15 -27.12 3.13 -35.78
N HIS A 16 -28.44 3.30 -35.87
CA HIS A 16 -29.31 4.32 -35.24
C HIS A 16 -30.73 4.03 -35.77
N GLN A 17 -31.29 2.88 -35.41
CA GLN A 17 -32.68 2.61 -35.68
C GLN A 17 -33.51 3.53 -34.76
N PRO A 18 -34.40 4.39 -35.28
CA PRO A 18 -35.22 5.25 -34.43
C PRO A 18 -36.08 4.37 -33.52
N LEU A 19 -36.24 4.84 -32.28
CA LEU A 19 -37.05 4.21 -31.23
C LEU A 19 -38.36 3.63 -31.80
N PRO A 20 -38.67 2.34 -31.58
CA PRO A 20 -39.90 1.74 -32.07
C PRO A 20 -41.10 2.46 -31.44
N ARG A 21 -41.90 3.12 -32.30
CA ARG A 21 -43.00 4.01 -31.91
C ARG A 21 -44.34 3.31 -31.72
N SER A 22 -44.39 1.99 -31.71
CA SER A 22 -45.61 1.24 -31.44
C SER A 22 -45.39 0.09 -30.44
N PRO A 23 -46.31 -0.14 -29.48
CA PRO A 23 -46.20 -1.20 -28.48
C PRO A 23 -46.19 -2.62 -29.08
N ARG A 24 -46.58 -2.77 -30.35
CA ARG A 24 -46.59 -4.06 -31.07
C ARG A 24 -45.23 -4.41 -31.66
N GLU A 25 -44.48 -3.42 -32.13
CA GLU A 25 -43.13 -3.59 -32.65
C GLU A 25 -42.10 -3.81 -31.53
N SER A 26 -42.29 -3.19 -30.36
CA SER A 26 -41.46 -3.46 -29.19
C SER A 26 -41.63 -4.91 -28.70
N GLN A 27 -42.85 -5.44 -28.73
CA GLN A 27 -43.10 -6.86 -28.44
C GLN A 27 -42.50 -7.80 -29.47
N GLN A 28 -42.52 -7.44 -30.76
CA GLN A 28 -41.83 -8.23 -31.79
C GLN A 28 -40.31 -8.20 -31.63
N LEU A 29 -39.72 -7.05 -31.28
CA LEU A 29 -38.29 -6.93 -31.03
C LEU A 29 -37.88 -7.70 -29.77
N LEU A 30 -38.69 -7.62 -28.71
CA LEU A 30 -38.47 -8.36 -27.48
C LEU A 30 -38.56 -9.87 -27.75
N ASN A 31 -39.59 -10.34 -28.46
CA ASN A 31 -39.71 -11.73 -28.88
C ASN A 31 -38.54 -12.20 -29.76
N ALA A 32 -38.03 -11.34 -30.65
CA ALA A 32 -36.87 -11.65 -31.49
C ALA A 32 -35.57 -11.75 -30.67
N LEU A 33 -35.37 -10.85 -29.70
CA LEU A 33 -34.22 -10.90 -28.79
C LEU A 33 -34.29 -12.10 -27.84
N THR A 34 -35.46 -12.38 -27.26
CA THR A 34 -35.66 -13.55 -26.40
C THR A 34 -35.47 -14.85 -27.18
N SER A 35 -35.94 -14.90 -28.43
CA SER A 35 -35.70 -16.04 -29.33
C SER A 35 -34.21 -16.21 -29.66
N SER A 36 -33.50 -15.11 -29.95
CA SER A 36 -32.07 -15.15 -30.23
C SER A 36 -31.26 -15.61 -29.03
N PHE A 37 -31.57 -15.11 -27.83
CA PHE A 37 -30.91 -15.54 -26.60
C PHE A 37 -31.17 -17.01 -26.28
N ARG A 38 -32.43 -17.48 -26.39
CA ARG A 38 -32.76 -18.90 -26.23
C ARG A 38 -32.01 -19.78 -27.21
N ARG A 39 -31.94 -19.36 -28.47
CA ARG A 39 -31.21 -20.10 -29.52
C ARG A 39 -29.70 -20.14 -29.27
N GLN A 40 -29.14 -19.12 -28.64
CA GLN A 40 -27.72 -19.05 -28.26
C GLN A 40 -27.43 -19.88 -27.01
N LEU A 41 -28.39 -19.99 -26.09
CA LEU A 41 -28.36 -20.87 -24.93
C LEU A 41 -28.51 -22.35 -25.33
N ASP A 42 -29.45 -22.68 -26.22
CA ASP A 42 -29.63 -24.04 -26.76
C ASP A 42 -28.40 -24.51 -27.55
N ARG A 43 -27.63 -23.56 -28.10
CA ARG A 43 -26.36 -23.82 -28.78
C ARG A 43 -25.20 -24.05 -27.80
N ALA A 44 -25.23 -23.40 -26.64
CA ALA A 44 -24.21 -23.57 -25.59
C ALA A 44 -24.46 -24.83 -24.76
N TYR A 45 -25.71 -25.25 -24.61
CA TYR A 45 -26.13 -26.44 -23.85
C TYR A 45 -27.15 -27.26 -24.65
N PRO A 46 -26.70 -28.11 -25.58
CA PRO A 46 -27.60 -29.00 -26.30
C PRO A 46 -28.17 -30.06 -25.34
N ALA A 47 -29.50 -30.19 -25.29
CA ALA A 47 -30.15 -31.28 -24.56
C ALA A 47 -29.73 -32.64 -25.15
N PRO A 48 -29.46 -33.67 -24.32
CA PRO A 48 -29.11 -34.99 -24.82
C PRO A 48 -30.28 -35.59 -25.58
N SER A 49 -30.11 -35.75 -26.90
CA SER A 49 -31.04 -36.48 -27.76
C SER A 49 -31.32 -37.87 -27.19
N GLY A 50 -32.59 -38.17 -26.94
CA GLY A 50 -33.00 -39.48 -26.47
C GLY A 50 -32.68 -40.59 -27.47
N SER A 51 -31.97 -41.63 -27.01
CA SER A 51 -32.14 -43.02 -27.46
C SER A 51 -31.48 -44.00 -26.49
N ASN A 52 -32.28 -44.52 -25.55
CA ASN A 52 -32.40 -45.94 -25.17
C ASN A 52 -32.89 -46.11 -23.72
N PRO A 53 -33.97 -46.88 -23.49
CA PRO A 53 -34.43 -47.23 -22.16
C PRO A 53 -33.77 -48.55 -21.75
N ASN A 54 -32.71 -48.50 -20.94
CA ASN A 54 -32.34 -49.55 -20.00
C ASN A 54 -31.07 -49.18 -19.26
N SER A 55 -31.24 -48.57 -18.10
CA SER A 55 -30.40 -48.84 -16.93
C SER A 55 -31.07 -48.15 -15.75
N ASP A 56 -31.50 -48.97 -14.81
CA ASP A 56 -31.88 -48.56 -13.47
C ASP A 56 -30.80 -47.67 -12.83
N ARG A 57 -31.29 -46.71 -12.03
CA ARG A 57 -30.57 -45.81 -11.10
C ARG A 57 -29.84 -44.63 -11.74
N GLN A 58 -30.51 -43.48 -11.75
CA GLN A 58 -29.86 -42.17 -11.90
C GLN A 58 -30.19 -41.25 -10.70
N PRO A 59 -29.20 -40.46 -10.22
CA PRO A 59 -29.39 -39.47 -9.17
C PRO A 59 -30.16 -38.24 -9.68
N LEU A 60 -30.77 -37.48 -8.77
CA LEU A 60 -31.50 -36.23 -9.05
C LEU A 60 -30.69 -35.33 -10.00
N ASN A 61 -31.18 -35.16 -11.24
CA ASN A 61 -30.62 -34.26 -12.23
C ASN A 61 -30.86 -32.80 -11.81
N ASN A 62 -29.81 -32.17 -11.31
CA ASN A 62 -29.76 -30.76 -10.89
C ASN A 62 -29.54 -29.80 -12.08
N ASP A 63 -29.43 -30.31 -13.31
CA ASP A 63 -29.04 -29.55 -14.51
C ASP A 63 -30.22 -29.40 -15.49
N SER A 64 -31.32 -28.81 -15.01
CA SER A 64 -32.34 -28.29 -15.93
C SER A 64 -31.94 -26.87 -16.39
N SER A 65 -32.27 -26.52 -17.64
CA SER A 65 -32.05 -25.17 -18.18
C SER A 65 -32.65 -24.06 -17.31
N VAL A 66 -33.68 -24.38 -16.52
CA VAL A 66 -34.31 -23.49 -15.54
C VAL A 66 -33.37 -23.22 -14.35
N HIS A 67 -32.71 -24.25 -13.81
CA HIS A 67 -31.79 -24.11 -12.67
C HIS A 67 -30.49 -23.41 -13.06
N ALA A 68 -30.00 -23.65 -14.29
CA ALA A 68 -28.86 -22.92 -14.85
C ALA A 68 -29.18 -21.43 -15.11
N THR A 69 -30.43 -21.13 -15.47
CA THR A 69 -30.90 -19.73 -15.63
C THR A 69 -30.97 -19.04 -14.27
N ASP A 70 -31.48 -19.71 -13.23
CA ASP A 70 -31.51 -19.19 -11.87
C ASP A 70 -30.10 -19.02 -11.27
N GLN A 71 -29.19 -19.97 -11.50
CA GLN A 71 -27.81 -19.86 -11.03
C GLN A 71 -27.04 -18.74 -11.75
N HIS A 72 -27.29 -18.55 -13.05
CA HIS A 72 -26.69 -17.46 -13.80
C HIS A 72 -27.28 -16.10 -13.40
N LEU A 73 -28.59 -16.01 -13.18
CA LEU A 73 -29.24 -14.81 -12.62
C LEU A 73 -28.75 -14.51 -11.21
N HIS A 74 -28.60 -15.53 -10.35
CA HIS A 74 -28.00 -15.37 -9.03
C HIS A 74 -26.55 -14.87 -9.14
N SER A 75 -25.73 -15.44 -10.03
CA SER A 75 -24.36 -14.96 -10.26
C SER A 75 -24.29 -13.53 -10.80
N ILE A 76 -25.30 -13.08 -11.55
CA ILE A 76 -25.38 -11.69 -12.04
C ILE A 76 -25.89 -10.75 -10.93
N LEU A 77 -26.87 -11.19 -10.12
CA LEU A 77 -27.46 -10.38 -9.04
C LEU A 77 -26.61 -10.36 -7.77
N ASP A 78 -25.75 -11.35 -7.57
CA ASP A 78 -24.71 -11.38 -6.53
C ASP A 78 -23.52 -10.47 -6.88
N ASN A 79 -23.50 -9.90 -8.09
CA ASN A 79 -22.53 -8.87 -8.44
C ASN A 79 -22.88 -7.56 -7.70
N PRO A 80 -21.92 -6.96 -6.96
CA PRO A 80 -22.16 -5.77 -6.14
C PRO A 80 -22.69 -4.56 -6.91
N LEU A 81 -22.57 -4.54 -8.24
CA LEU A 81 -23.10 -3.49 -9.10
C LEU A 81 -24.62 -3.47 -9.23
N PHE A 82 -25.32 -4.58 -8.95
CA PHE A 82 -26.77 -4.70 -9.16
C PHE A 82 -27.60 -4.76 -7.88
N ARG A 83 -26.95 -4.81 -6.70
CA ARG A 83 -27.63 -5.00 -5.41
C ARG A 83 -28.25 -3.72 -4.84
N ILE A 84 -27.92 -2.54 -5.38
CA ILE A 84 -28.39 -1.26 -4.86
C ILE A 84 -29.22 -0.56 -5.92
N VAL A 85 -30.53 -0.42 -5.65
CA VAL A 85 -31.40 0.51 -6.38
C VAL A 85 -30.88 1.92 -6.11
N PRO A 86 -30.42 2.69 -7.12
CA PRO A 86 -30.05 4.08 -6.91
C PRO A 86 -31.29 4.82 -6.44
N GLN A 87 -31.31 5.30 -5.20
CA GLN A 87 -32.35 6.23 -4.78
C GLN A 87 -32.20 7.49 -5.62
N LYS A 88 -33.15 7.64 -6.55
CA LYS A 88 -33.32 8.76 -7.46
C LYS A 88 -33.03 10.06 -6.72
N ALA A 89 -31.99 10.77 -7.15
CA ALA A 89 -31.65 12.11 -6.67
C ALA A 89 -32.93 12.96 -6.69
N LYS A 90 -33.42 13.33 -5.50
CA LYS A 90 -34.53 14.28 -5.37
C LYS A 90 -34.00 15.64 -5.82
N SER A 91 -34.31 15.99 -7.06
CA SER A 91 -34.28 17.36 -7.56
C SER A 91 -35.10 18.25 -6.62
N ALA A 92 -34.44 19.19 -5.95
CA ALA A 92 -35.08 20.21 -5.15
C ALA A 92 -35.79 21.24 -6.05
N PRO A 93 -37.06 21.62 -5.77
CA PRO A 93 -37.58 22.91 -6.14
C PRO A 93 -37.40 23.89 -4.96
N ARG A 94 -36.88 25.07 -5.27
CA ARG A 94 -37.00 26.28 -4.44
C ARG A 94 -38.49 26.62 -4.28
N ASP A 95 -38.97 26.76 -3.06
CA ASP A 95 -39.55 28.02 -2.54
C ASP A 95 -40.34 27.86 -1.22
N HIS A 96 -40.03 28.78 -0.29
CA HIS A 96 -40.81 29.36 0.82
C HIS A 96 -41.44 28.50 1.96
N ALA A 97 -40.77 28.60 3.13
CA ALA A 97 -41.26 28.84 4.51
C ALA A 97 -42.68 28.40 4.91
N THR A 98 -42.79 27.48 5.88
CA THR A 98 -43.18 27.74 7.30
C THR A 98 -43.35 26.45 8.13
N SER A 99 -42.94 26.54 9.40
CA SER A 99 -43.34 25.73 10.57
C SER A 99 -43.13 24.21 10.59
N SER A 100 -42.00 23.80 11.16
CA SER A 100 -41.88 22.86 12.29
C SER A 100 -42.93 21.76 12.45
N THR A 101 -42.54 20.53 12.13
CA THR A 101 -42.82 19.36 12.97
C THR A 101 -41.58 18.46 13.03
N ALA A 102 -41.28 18.03 14.25
CA ALA A 102 -40.13 17.25 14.63
C ALA A 102 -40.08 15.89 13.92
N ASN A 103 -38.96 15.65 13.23
CA ASN A 103 -38.17 14.39 13.20
C ASN A 103 -37.21 14.40 12.01
N GLU A 104 -36.50 15.52 11.79
CA GLU A 104 -35.26 15.48 11.03
C GLU A 104 -34.18 14.96 11.98
N SER A 105 -34.09 13.64 12.02
CA SER A 105 -32.88 12.95 12.42
C SER A 105 -31.71 13.64 11.71
N MET A 106 -30.83 14.25 12.50
CA MET A 106 -29.42 14.45 12.20
C MET A 106 -28.96 13.42 11.17
N PRO A 107 -28.32 13.79 10.05
CA PRO A 107 -27.82 12.79 9.12
C PRO A 107 -26.90 11.88 9.93
N ALA A 108 -27.37 10.65 10.18
CA ALA A 108 -26.60 9.64 10.86
C ALA A 108 -25.24 9.61 10.16
N VAL A 109 -24.17 9.69 10.96
CA VAL A 109 -22.78 9.56 10.52
C VAL A 109 -22.73 8.42 9.51
N GLN A 110 -22.73 8.74 8.21
CA GLN A 110 -22.75 7.73 7.17
C GLN A 110 -21.42 7.00 7.29
N ASP A 111 -21.50 5.68 7.52
CA ASP A 111 -20.32 4.82 7.55
C ASP A 111 -19.51 5.08 6.27
N PRO A 112 -18.24 5.53 6.37
CA PRO A 112 -17.40 5.83 5.22
C PRO A 112 -17.37 4.68 4.21
N MET A 113 -17.40 3.44 4.71
CA MET A 113 -17.38 2.27 3.84
C MET A 113 -18.68 2.05 3.07
N ALA A 114 -19.82 2.53 3.57
CA ALA A 114 -21.07 2.52 2.82
C ALA A 114 -21.04 3.56 1.68
N LEU A 115 -20.40 4.71 1.90
CA LEU A 115 -20.16 5.71 0.86
C LEU A 115 -19.18 5.19 -0.20
N PHE A 116 -18.17 4.43 0.22
CA PHE A 116 -17.30 3.71 -0.70
C PHE A 116 -18.07 2.73 -1.59
N ASP A 117 -18.88 1.86 -0.99
CA ASP A 117 -19.68 0.89 -1.74
C ASP A 117 -20.59 1.59 -2.76
N GLN A 118 -21.21 2.72 -2.38
CA GLN A 118 -22.01 3.52 -3.28
C GLN A 118 -21.20 4.12 -4.44
N ALA A 119 -20.01 4.68 -4.16
CA ALA A 119 -19.15 5.27 -5.17
C ALA A 119 -18.55 4.24 -6.15
N VAL A 120 -18.29 3.03 -5.66
CA VAL A 120 -17.88 1.90 -6.49
C VAL A 120 -19.03 1.47 -7.40
N ALA A 121 -20.25 1.35 -6.87
CA ALA A 121 -21.43 0.98 -7.65
C ALA A 121 -21.78 2.01 -8.73
N SER A 122 -21.58 3.31 -8.47
CA SER A 122 -21.79 4.37 -9.46
C SER A 122 -20.63 4.56 -10.44
N GLY A 123 -19.52 3.83 -10.29
CA GLY A 123 -18.32 3.99 -11.11
C GLY A 123 -17.61 5.33 -10.91
N SER A 124 -17.90 6.05 -9.82
CA SER A 124 -17.31 7.37 -9.50
C SER A 124 -16.19 7.28 -8.46
N ALA A 125 -15.72 6.07 -8.13
CA ALA A 125 -14.63 5.83 -7.20
C ALA A 125 -13.31 6.37 -7.77
N THR A 126 -12.92 7.57 -7.33
CA THR A 126 -11.63 8.18 -7.66
C THR A 126 -10.60 7.86 -6.57
N PRO A 127 -9.30 7.73 -6.90
CA PRO A 127 -8.26 7.43 -5.91
C PRO A 127 -8.22 8.40 -4.73
N SER A 128 -8.53 9.69 -4.95
CA SER A 128 -8.64 10.68 -3.89
C SER A 128 -9.81 10.37 -2.95
N PHE A 129 -10.98 10.04 -3.50
CA PHE A 129 -12.14 9.65 -2.71
C PHE A 129 -11.86 8.38 -1.88
N ILE A 130 -11.20 7.38 -2.47
CA ILE A 130 -10.78 6.16 -1.75
C ILE A 130 -9.85 6.54 -0.59
N THR A 131 -8.89 7.43 -0.85
CA THR A 131 -7.95 7.90 0.18
C THR A 131 -8.67 8.60 1.33
N ASP A 132 -9.62 9.49 1.02
CA ASP A 132 -10.35 10.25 2.03
C ASP A 132 -11.27 9.34 2.85
N CYS A 133 -11.88 8.34 2.21
CA CYS A 133 -12.64 7.28 2.87
C CYS A 133 -11.75 6.44 3.81
N LEU A 134 -10.56 6.02 3.37
CA LEU A 134 -9.65 5.24 4.20
C LEU A 134 -9.11 6.08 5.37
N LYS A 135 -8.86 7.38 5.16
CA LYS A 135 -8.43 8.29 6.23
C LYS A 135 -9.54 8.51 7.26
N SER A 136 -10.78 8.75 6.83
CA SER A 136 -11.90 8.90 7.75
C SER A 136 -12.14 7.61 8.54
N GLN A 137 -12.03 6.44 7.90
CA GLN A 137 -12.13 5.15 8.58
C GLN A 137 -10.98 4.91 9.56
N LEU A 138 -9.76 5.37 9.25
CA LEU A 138 -8.63 5.28 10.18
C LEU A 138 -8.82 6.20 11.40
N LEU A 139 -9.40 7.39 11.20
CA LEU A 139 -9.74 8.29 12.31
C LEU A 139 -10.81 7.69 13.21
N LEU A 140 -11.82 7.03 12.63
CA LEU A 140 -12.82 6.27 13.38
C LEU A 140 -12.18 5.09 14.11
N ALA A 141 -11.29 4.32 13.48
CA ALA A 141 -10.61 3.20 14.14
C ALA A 141 -9.74 3.66 15.33
N ARG A 142 -9.11 4.84 15.24
CA ARG A 142 -8.29 5.42 16.32
C ARG A 142 -9.10 5.85 17.54
N SER A 143 -10.38 6.16 17.39
CA SER A 143 -11.22 6.52 18.53
C SER A 143 -11.52 5.34 19.46
N PHE A 144 -11.27 4.10 19.02
CA PHE A 144 -11.40 2.88 19.82
C PHE A 144 -10.19 2.57 20.72
N GLY A 145 -9.17 3.45 20.77
CA GLY A 145 -7.98 3.33 21.63
C GLY A 145 -6.85 2.48 21.03
N GLU A 146 -5.60 2.71 21.46
CA GLU A 146 -4.37 2.16 20.81
C GLU A 146 -4.36 0.64 20.66
N ASN A 147 -4.83 -0.10 21.66
CA ASN A 147 -4.84 -1.58 21.62
C ASN A 147 -6.01 -2.16 20.80
N GLY A 148 -7.03 -1.34 20.49
CA GLY A 148 -8.21 -1.76 19.73
C GLY A 148 -8.20 -1.32 18.26
N VAL A 149 -7.25 -0.48 17.84
CA VAL A 149 -7.21 0.07 16.47
C VAL A 149 -7.12 -1.03 15.42
N ARG A 150 -6.28 -2.05 15.64
CA ARG A 150 -6.11 -3.17 14.69
C ARG A 150 -7.40 -3.95 14.54
N ASP A 151 -8.07 -4.27 15.63
CA ASP A 151 -9.32 -5.03 15.62
C ASP A 151 -10.46 -4.21 15.01
N ALA A 152 -10.53 -2.92 15.32
CA ALA A 152 -11.47 -2.00 14.68
C ALA A 152 -11.24 -1.93 13.16
N MET A 153 -9.98 -1.84 12.71
CA MET A 153 -9.64 -1.87 11.28
C MET A 153 -10.05 -3.20 10.64
N LYS A 154 -9.78 -4.35 11.29
CA LYS A 154 -10.21 -5.67 10.82
C LYS A 154 -11.73 -5.78 10.63
N ILE A 155 -12.51 -5.24 11.57
CA ILE A 155 -13.97 -5.28 11.52
C ILE A 155 -14.50 -4.52 10.28
N THR A 156 -13.85 -3.42 9.92
CA THR A 156 -14.30 -2.59 8.79
C THR A 156 -14.07 -3.22 7.42
N ARG A 157 -13.14 -4.19 7.31
CA ARG A 157 -12.76 -4.86 6.06
C ARG A 157 -12.48 -3.89 4.90
N ALA A 158 -11.97 -2.70 5.23
CA ALA A 158 -11.76 -1.64 4.27
C ALA A 158 -10.66 -1.98 3.26
N GLY A 159 -9.62 -2.70 3.69
CA GLY A 159 -8.56 -3.19 2.83
C GLY A 159 -9.10 -4.19 1.80
N SER A 160 -9.85 -5.19 2.27
CA SER A 160 -10.46 -6.23 1.42
C SER A 160 -11.36 -5.63 0.35
N LYS A 161 -12.24 -4.68 0.71
CA LYS A 161 -13.14 -4.03 -0.26
C LYS A 161 -12.39 -3.24 -1.34
N VAL A 162 -11.30 -2.57 -0.98
CA VAL A 162 -10.46 -1.85 -1.95
C VAL A 162 -9.68 -2.82 -2.83
N VAL A 163 -9.26 -3.97 -2.30
CA VAL A 163 -8.63 -5.05 -3.08
C VAL A 163 -9.62 -5.65 -4.09
N ASP A 164 -10.86 -5.91 -3.68
CA ASP A 164 -11.91 -6.39 -4.58
C ASP A 164 -12.20 -5.38 -5.69
N TRP A 165 -12.30 -4.09 -5.32
CA TRP A 165 -12.40 -3.01 -6.29
C TRP A 165 -11.21 -2.96 -7.24
N TYR A 166 -9.98 -3.13 -6.74
CA TYR A 166 -8.77 -3.13 -7.56
C TYR A 166 -8.85 -4.22 -8.64
N TRP A 167 -9.24 -5.44 -8.29
CA TRP A 167 -9.39 -6.53 -9.24
C TRP A 167 -10.58 -6.38 -10.19
N ALA A 168 -11.67 -5.73 -9.75
CA ALA A 168 -12.81 -5.41 -10.61
C ALA A 168 -12.57 -4.22 -11.56
N SER A 169 -11.59 -3.35 -11.24
CA SER A 169 -11.32 -2.12 -11.97
C SER A 169 -10.45 -2.32 -13.22
N ASP A 170 -10.48 -1.34 -14.11
CA ASP A 170 -9.64 -1.25 -15.31
C ASP A 170 -8.19 -0.88 -14.97
N GLY A 171 -7.28 -1.08 -15.93
CA GLY A 171 -5.84 -0.87 -15.75
C GLY A 171 -5.47 0.58 -15.42
N ALA A 172 -6.22 1.57 -15.93
CA ALA A 172 -5.94 2.98 -15.65
C ALA A 172 -6.30 3.34 -14.20
N SER A 173 -7.45 2.87 -13.70
CA SER A 173 -7.86 3.07 -12.30
C SER A 173 -6.87 2.41 -11.33
N ARG A 174 -6.41 1.18 -11.63
CA ARG A 174 -5.37 0.48 -10.86
C ARG A 174 -4.06 1.28 -10.82
N GLN A 175 -3.64 1.78 -11.96
CA GLN A 175 -2.43 2.59 -12.08
C GLN A 175 -2.53 3.87 -11.23
N MET A 176 -3.67 4.56 -11.28
CA MET A 176 -3.87 5.79 -10.52
C MET A 176 -3.89 5.57 -9.00
N LEU A 177 -4.42 4.43 -8.53
CA LEU A 177 -4.37 4.04 -7.12
C LEU A 177 -2.91 3.87 -6.65
N LEU A 178 -2.11 3.10 -7.40
CA LEU A 178 -0.72 2.78 -7.03
C LEU A 178 0.27 3.93 -7.26
N GLN A 179 -0.08 4.93 -8.08
CA GLN A 179 0.71 6.16 -8.24
C GLN A 179 0.51 7.13 -7.07
N THR A 180 -0.67 7.11 -6.44
CA THR A 180 -1.02 8.08 -5.40
C THR A 180 -0.49 7.59 -4.05
N ARG A 181 0.62 8.16 -3.59
CA ARG A 181 1.26 7.77 -2.31
C ARG A 181 0.31 7.86 -1.10
N ALA A 182 -0.60 8.83 -1.10
CA ALA A 182 -1.57 8.97 -0.01
C ALA A 182 -2.56 7.80 0.04
N SER A 183 -2.92 7.25 -1.13
CA SER A 183 -3.76 6.06 -1.27
C SER A 183 -3.02 4.82 -0.78
N THR A 184 -1.81 4.56 -1.30
CA THR A 184 -1.01 3.39 -0.92
C THR A 184 -0.68 3.39 0.58
N GLY A 185 -0.30 4.53 1.14
CA GLY A 185 0.02 4.66 2.57
C GLY A 185 -1.18 4.58 3.51
N SER A 186 -2.41 4.79 3.03
CA SER A 186 -3.61 4.56 3.84
C SER A 186 -4.10 3.12 3.70
N LEU A 187 -4.07 2.60 2.47
CA LEU A 187 -4.51 1.25 2.13
C LEU A 187 -3.64 0.15 2.76
N THR A 188 -2.32 0.28 2.68
CA THR A 188 -1.37 -0.68 3.27
C THR A 188 -1.58 -0.90 4.77
N LYS A 189 -2.01 0.14 5.51
CA LYS A 189 -2.35 0.03 6.93
C LYS A 189 -3.53 -0.92 7.15
N PHE A 190 -4.58 -0.81 6.34
CA PHE A 190 -5.73 -1.73 6.40
C PHE A 190 -5.38 -3.12 5.88
N MET A 191 -4.58 -3.22 4.83
CA MET A 191 -4.12 -4.52 4.31
C MET A 191 -3.31 -5.31 5.35
N VAL A 192 -2.38 -4.65 6.05
CA VAL A 192 -1.62 -5.26 7.14
C VAL A 192 -2.52 -5.61 8.32
N ALA A 193 -3.44 -4.72 8.69
CA ALA A 193 -4.38 -5.00 9.76
C ALA A 193 -5.25 -6.22 9.42
N GLU A 194 -5.65 -6.42 8.16
CA GLU A 194 -6.52 -7.51 7.69
C GLU A 194 -5.77 -8.78 7.25
N ASP A 195 -4.46 -8.84 7.46
CA ASP A 195 -3.61 -9.99 7.07
C ASP A 195 -3.58 -10.26 5.54
N LEU A 196 -3.63 -9.19 4.72
CA LEU A 196 -3.59 -9.20 3.25
C LEU A 196 -2.18 -8.92 2.68
N GLN A 197 -1.12 -9.26 3.41
CA GLN A 197 0.25 -8.97 2.97
C GLN A 197 0.63 -9.73 1.70
N ASP A 198 0.09 -10.93 1.47
CA ASP A 198 0.35 -11.70 0.25
C ASP A 198 -0.17 -10.98 -1.01
N THR A 199 -1.33 -10.34 -0.93
CA THR A 199 -1.86 -9.52 -2.04
C THR A 199 -0.98 -8.29 -2.30
N ALA A 200 -0.45 -7.65 -1.24
CA ALA A 200 0.51 -6.56 -1.41
C ALA A 200 1.80 -7.04 -2.11
N MET A 201 2.26 -8.26 -1.81
CA MET A 201 3.39 -8.88 -2.49
C MET A 201 3.10 -9.19 -3.97
N GLU A 202 1.87 -9.58 -4.31
CA GLU A 202 1.46 -9.73 -5.70
C GLU A 202 1.45 -8.39 -6.46
N TRP A 203 1.02 -7.31 -5.80
CA TRP A 203 1.07 -5.97 -6.38
C TRP A 203 2.52 -5.52 -6.64
N LEU A 204 3.44 -5.84 -5.74
CA LEU A 204 4.87 -5.62 -5.97
C LEU A 204 5.41 -6.43 -7.16
N LYS A 205 4.96 -7.68 -7.36
CA LYS A 205 5.30 -8.48 -8.55
C LYS A 205 4.77 -7.86 -9.83
N MET A 206 3.53 -7.37 -9.83
CA MET A 206 2.93 -6.68 -10.98
C MET A 206 3.63 -5.36 -11.31
N LEU A 207 4.03 -4.60 -10.29
CA LEU A 207 4.82 -3.36 -10.47
C LEU A 207 6.21 -3.67 -11.02
N ARG A 208 6.84 -4.77 -10.60
CA ARG A 208 8.13 -5.23 -11.14
C ARG A 208 8.01 -5.56 -12.64
N SER A 209 6.94 -6.24 -13.06
CA SER A 209 6.72 -6.58 -14.47
C SER A 209 6.21 -5.40 -15.31
N GLY A 210 5.85 -4.28 -14.67
CA GLY A 210 5.26 -3.11 -15.33
C GLY A 210 3.86 -3.36 -15.89
N ASN A 211 3.24 -4.49 -15.55
CA ASN A 211 1.94 -4.90 -16.08
C ASN A 211 0.96 -5.15 -14.92
N LEU A 212 0.03 -4.20 -14.74
CA LEU A 212 -1.03 -4.25 -13.73
C LEU A 212 -2.28 -5.03 -14.20
N GLY A 213 -2.24 -5.59 -15.41
CA GLY A 213 -3.35 -6.28 -16.06
C GLY A 213 -4.46 -5.34 -16.55
N GLY A 214 -5.33 -5.86 -17.41
CA GLY A 214 -6.46 -5.11 -17.98
C GLY A 214 -6.09 -4.18 -19.15
N LEU A 215 -7.10 -3.53 -19.72
CA LEU A 215 -6.92 -2.51 -20.77
C LEU A 215 -6.12 -1.33 -20.19
N ASN A 216 -5.06 -0.89 -20.89
CA ASN A 216 -4.12 0.16 -20.46
C ASN A 216 -3.36 -0.12 -19.14
N GLY A 217 -3.19 -1.39 -18.74
CA GLY A 217 -2.45 -1.77 -17.54
C GLY A 217 -0.92 -1.66 -17.62
N GLN A 218 -0.36 -1.22 -18.75
CA GLN A 218 1.09 -1.03 -18.89
C GLN A 218 1.53 0.30 -18.27
N MET A 219 2.45 0.21 -17.32
CA MET A 219 3.00 1.36 -16.62
C MET A 219 4.37 1.70 -17.18
N ALA A 220 4.66 3.00 -17.33
CA ALA A 220 6.00 3.45 -17.68
C ALA A 220 7.00 2.98 -16.61
N GLU A 221 8.17 2.50 -17.03
CA GLU A 221 9.13 1.83 -16.17
C GLU A 221 9.55 2.69 -14.96
N ASP A 222 9.81 3.99 -15.18
CA ASP A 222 10.17 4.91 -14.09
C ASP A 222 9.04 5.08 -13.08
N ARG A 223 7.79 5.17 -13.55
CA ARG A 223 6.63 5.27 -12.67
C ARG A 223 6.45 3.98 -11.88
N ALA A 224 6.61 2.82 -12.52
CA ALA A 224 6.49 1.52 -11.86
C ALA A 224 7.54 1.35 -10.76
N ARG A 225 8.80 1.77 -11.01
CA ARG A 225 9.88 1.79 -10.01
C ARG A 225 9.56 2.69 -8.82
N THR A 226 9.06 3.91 -9.06
CA THR A 226 8.68 4.83 -7.99
C THR A 226 7.50 4.29 -7.17
N SER A 227 6.45 3.77 -7.82
CA SER A 227 5.31 3.17 -7.15
C SER A 227 5.69 1.92 -6.35
N PHE A 228 6.60 1.09 -6.85
CA PHE A 228 7.13 -0.05 -6.11
C PHE A 228 7.83 0.37 -4.83
N ASN A 229 8.72 1.36 -4.93
CA ASN A 229 9.47 1.88 -3.78
C ASN A 229 8.51 2.44 -2.72
N HIS A 230 7.53 3.25 -3.14
CA HIS A 230 6.50 3.77 -2.24
C HIS A 230 5.66 2.68 -1.58
N LEU A 231 5.16 1.71 -2.36
CA LEU A 231 4.34 0.61 -1.83
C LEU A 231 5.11 -0.23 -0.83
N LEU A 232 6.38 -0.54 -1.12
CA LEU A 232 7.24 -1.30 -0.21
C LEU A 232 7.52 -0.51 1.08
N LEU A 233 7.83 0.79 0.99
CA LEU A 233 8.02 1.64 2.18
C LEU A 233 6.75 1.71 3.04
N ASP A 234 5.59 1.90 2.41
CA ASP A 234 4.30 2.00 3.08
C ASP A 234 3.91 0.66 3.74
N LEU A 235 4.17 -0.47 3.07
CA LEU A 235 3.96 -1.82 3.62
C LEU A 235 4.83 -2.05 4.86
N LEU A 236 6.11 -1.69 4.82
CA LEU A 236 7.03 -1.89 5.93
C LEU A 236 6.68 -1.00 7.14
N ASP A 237 6.35 0.28 6.91
CA ASP A 237 5.89 1.16 8.00
C ASP A 237 4.55 0.67 8.60
N ALA A 238 3.64 0.17 7.77
CA ALA A 238 2.39 -0.41 8.23
C ALA A 238 2.62 -1.69 9.07
N GLU A 239 3.51 -2.59 8.65
CA GLU A 239 3.82 -3.84 9.37
C GLU A 239 4.46 -3.56 10.74
N ILE A 240 5.31 -2.54 10.83
CA ILE A 240 5.94 -2.13 12.10
C ILE A 240 4.89 -1.58 13.09
N ARG A 241 3.89 -0.84 12.62
CA ARG A 241 2.92 -0.14 13.48
C ARG A 241 1.63 -0.90 13.77
N TYR A 242 1.11 -1.64 12.79
CA TYR A 242 -0.21 -2.29 12.85
C TYR A 242 -0.14 -3.81 12.64
N GLY A 243 1.02 -4.31 12.20
CA GLY A 243 1.24 -5.73 11.92
C GLY A 243 1.88 -6.46 13.11
N SER A 244 2.70 -7.44 12.78
CA SER A 244 3.41 -8.29 13.75
C SER A 244 4.78 -7.73 14.16
N GLY A 245 5.05 -6.47 13.82
CA GLY A 245 6.22 -5.72 14.27
C GLY A 245 7.44 -5.84 13.35
N LEU A 246 8.59 -5.43 13.87
CA LEU A 246 9.80 -5.22 13.09
C LEU A 246 10.35 -6.50 12.43
N GLY A 247 10.31 -7.64 13.12
CA GLY A 247 10.78 -8.92 12.57
C GLY A 247 9.99 -9.37 11.33
N SER A 248 8.69 -9.10 11.29
CA SER A 248 7.86 -9.38 10.11
C SER A 248 8.16 -8.43 8.95
N ALA A 249 8.35 -7.15 9.25
CA ALA A 249 8.75 -6.17 8.23
C ALA A 249 10.07 -6.60 7.54
N VAL A 250 11.06 -7.07 8.30
CA VAL A 250 12.31 -7.60 7.72
C VAL A 250 12.03 -8.81 6.82
N LYS A 251 11.19 -9.77 7.24
CA LYS A 251 10.82 -10.94 6.41
C LYS A 251 10.16 -10.53 5.09
N TYR A 252 9.23 -9.58 5.10
CA TYR A 252 8.59 -9.10 3.87
C TYR A 252 9.56 -8.33 2.97
N TYR A 253 10.51 -7.60 3.55
CA TYR A 253 11.61 -7.00 2.78
C TYR A 253 12.48 -8.06 2.12
N LEU A 254 12.90 -9.10 2.84
CA LEU A 254 13.66 -10.22 2.27
C LEU A 254 12.90 -10.89 1.14
N ARG A 255 11.59 -11.13 1.31
CA ARG A 255 10.73 -11.68 0.25
C ARG A 255 10.68 -10.75 -0.97
N ALA A 256 10.58 -9.44 -0.77
CA ALA A 256 10.64 -8.47 -1.86
C ALA A 256 12.00 -8.46 -2.58
N CYS A 257 13.10 -8.62 -1.83
CA CYS A 257 14.43 -8.77 -2.40
C CYS A 257 14.57 -10.07 -3.21
N GLN A 258 14.07 -11.20 -2.71
CA GLN A 258 14.06 -12.47 -3.43
C GLN A 258 13.36 -12.35 -4.78
N LEU A 259 12.29 -11.55 -4.88
CA LEU A 259 11.63 -11.29 -6.17
C LEU A 259 12.57 -10.67 -7.20
N HIS A 260 13.57 -9.90 -6.80
CA HIS A 260 14.56 -9.34 -7.71
C HIS A 260 15.71 -10.32 -7.94
N PHE A 261 16.30 -10.87 -6.88
CA PHE A 261 17.51 -11.70 -6.95
C PHE A 261 17.29 -13.07 -7.60
N SER A 262 16.09 -13.64 -7.55
CA SER A 262 15.79 -14.92 -8.23
C SER A 262 15.81 -14.84 -9.76
N SER A 263 16.02 -13.64 -10.32
CA SER A 263 15.87 -13.34 -11.75
C SER A 263 16.97 -12.39 -12.26
N VAL A 264 18.04 -12.18 -11.50
CA VAL A 264 19.19 -11.36 -11.93
C VAL A 264 20.06 -12.19 -12.85
N GLU A 265 19.93 -11.98 -14.15
CA GLU A 265 20.80 -12.58 -15.17
C GLU A 265 21.83 -11.55 -15.70
N SER A 266 21.61 -10.25 -15.49
CA SER A 266 22.43 -9.16 -16.04
C SER A 266 22.84 -8.08 -15.02
N PRO A 267 24.01 -7.43 -15.17
CA PRO A 267 24.43 -6.27 -14.36
C PRO A 267 23.45 -5.08 -14.38
N GLY A 268 22.62 -4.96 -15.43
CA GLY A 268 21.56 -3.96 -15.52
C GLY A 268 20.47 -4.15 -14.46
N ASP A 269 20.13 -5.41 -14.16
CA ASP A 269 19.08 -5.77 -13.22
C ASP A 269 19.45 -5.39 -11.79
N LEU A 270 20.75 -5.45 -11.45
CA LEU A 270 21.25 -5.04 -10.15
C LEU A 270 21.08 -3.52 -9.94
N LYS A 271 21.26 -2.69 -10.97
CA LYS A 271 21.05 -1.25 -10.87
C LYS A 271 19.57 -0.91 -10.64
N VAL A 272 18.68 -1.66 -11.30
CA VAL A 272 17.22 -1.53 -11.11
C VAL A 272 16.81 -2.00 -9.71
N ALA A 273 17.33 -3.14 -9.24
CA ALA A 273 17.09 -3.62 -7.89
C ALA A 273 17.56 -2.61 -6.83
N LYS A 274 18.73 -1.98 -7.04
CA LYS A 274 19.25 -0.92 -6.15
C LYS A 274 18.32 0.29 -6.07
N SER A 275 17.78 0.77 -7.19
CA SER A 275 16.89 1.95 -7.17
C SER A 275 15.54 1.67 -6.48
N MET A 276 15.10 0.41 -6.46
CA MET A 276 13.81 -0.01 -5.90
C MET A 276 13.91 -0.43 -4.42
N LEU A 277 15.00 -1.08 -4.00
CA LEU A 277 15.13 -1.74 -2.70
C LEU A 277 16.00 -0.98 -1.68
N LEU A 278 16.86 -0.06 -2.12
CA LEU A 278 17.83 0.59 -1.22
C LEU A 278 17.16 1.59 -0.27
N ALA A 279 16.11 2.29 -0.70
CA ALA A 279 15.39 3.24 0.16
C ALA A 279 14.65 2.53 1.31
N SER A 280 13.97 1.43 1.01
CA SER A 280 13.29 0.59 2.01
C SER A 280 14.26 -0.11 2.94
N GLY A 281 15.37 -0.63 2.41
CA GLY A 281 16.46 -1.19 3.23
C GLY A 281 17.07 -0.15 4.18
N ALA A 282 17.28 1.08 3.70
CA ALA A 282 17.77 2.19 4.52
C ALA A 282 16.81 2.56 5.65
N GLN A 283 15.51 2.62 5.35
CA GLN A 283 14.50 2.90 6.37
C GLN A 283 14.46 1.80 7.42
N LEU A 284 14.47 0.52 7.02
CA LEU A 284 14.50 -0.60 7.96
C LEU A 284 15.74 -0.58 8.84
N ALA A 285 16.92 -0.37 8.27
CA ALA A 285 18.17 -0.26 9.04
C ALA A 285 18.07 0.85 10.11
N ARG A 286 17.50 2.01 9.75
CA ARG A 286 17.27 3.10 10.71
C ARG A 286 16.27 2.72 11.80
N MET A 287 15.18 2.04 11.46
CA MET A 287 14.18 1.60 12.46
C MET A 287 14.76 0.55 13.42
N ILE A 288 15.58 -0.38 12.93
CA ILE A 288 16.32 -1.36 13.75
C ILE A 288 17.25 -0.63 14.72
N MET A 289 17.95 0.41 14.26
CA MET A 289 18.80 1.24 15.12
C MET A 289 18.03 1.95 16.22
N GLU A 290 16.92 2.59 15.87
CA GLU A 290 16.12 3.39 16.80
C GLU A 290 15.44 2.50 17.87
N GLN A 291 14.92 1.34 17.47
CA GLN A 291 14.18 0.46 18.37
C GLN A 291 15.07 -0.48 19.19
N LYS A 292 16.33 -0.73 18.75
CA LYS A 292 17.26 -1.72 19.34
C LYS A 292 16.53 -3.01 19.73
N PRO A 293 15.90 -3.69 18.76
CA PRO A 293 15.05 -4.84 19.03
C PRO A 293 15.82 -5.91 19.79
N CYS A 294 15.19 -6.50 20.81
CA CYS A 294 15.75 -7.64 21.52
C CYS A 294 15.93 -8.82 20.55
N SER A 295 16.88 -9.72 20.83
CA SER A 295 17.19 -10.87 19.96
C SER A 295 15.97 -11.77 19.66
N ASP A 296 14.92 -11.68 20.48
CA ASP A 296 13.68 -12.45 20.32
C ASP A 296 12.76 -11.89 19.22
N GLN A 297 12.89 -10.59 18.87
CA GLN A 297 12.03 -9.94 17.87
C GLN A 297 12.53 -10.13 16.43
N ILE A 298 13.84 -10.26 16.24
CA ILE A 298 14.46 -10.53 14.95
C ILE A 298 15.39 -11.74 15.12
N PRO A 299 15.02 -12.90 14.57
CA PRO A 299 15.90 -14.05 14.56
C PRO A 299 17.23 -13.72 13.88
N VAL A 300 18.35 -14.18 14.46
CA VAL A 300 19.70 -13.87 13.99
C VAL A 300 19.89 -14.20 12.50
N HIS A 301 19.40 -15.37 12.05
CA HIS A 301 19.48 -15.77 10.65
C HIS A 301 18.75 -14.78 9.70
N THR A 302 17.60 -14.24 10.11
CA THR A 302 16.84 -13.27 9.31
C THR A 302 17.59 -11.94 9.21
N PHE A 303 18.31 -11.56 10.26
CA PHE A 303 19.16 -10.38 10.25
C PHE A 303 20.42 -10.57 9.39
N GLU A 304 21.04 -11.74 9.45
CA GLU A 304 22.22 -12.08 8.63
C GLU A 304 21.88 -12.06 7.13
N GLU A 305 20.76 -12.66 6.72
CA GLU A 305 20.25 -12.58 5.35
C GLU A 305 20.02 -11.12 4.92
N PHE A 306 19.46 -10.30 5.81
CA PHE A 306 19.27 -8.88 5.56
C PHE A 306 20.61 -8.15 5.38
N ALA A 307 21.60 -8.42 6.23
CA ALA A 307 22.93 -7.84 6.13
C ALA A 307 23.65 -8.23 4.84
N GLU A 308 23.53 -9.49 4.41
CA GLU A 308 24.07 -9.98 3.14
C GLU A 308 23.44 -9.23 1.95
N ILE A 309 22.11 -9.09 1.93
CA ILE A 309 21.41 -8.34 0.88
C ILE A 309 21.82 -6.87 0.86
N ILE A 310 21.95 -6.22 2.02
CA ILE A 310 22.42 -4.82 2.06
C ILE A 310 23.87 -4.71 1.57
N SER A 311 24.71 -5.71 1.81
CA SER A 311 26.09 -5.73 1.31
C SER A 311 26.18 -5.88 -0.22
N THR A 312 25.22 -6.56 -0.86
CA THR A 312 25.15 -6.66 -2.33
C THR A 312 24.53 -5.40 -2.97
N LEU A 313 23.55 -4.80 -2.30
CA LEU A 313 22.86 -3.60 -2.79
C LEU A 313 23.71 -2.33 -2.59
N SER A 314 24.43 -2.22 -1.48
CA SER A 314 25.16 -1.02 -1.10
C SER A 314 26.67 -1.17 -1.27
N SER A 315 27.37 -0.07 -1.50
CA SER A 315 28.83 -0.08 -1.51
C SER A 315 29.37 -0.29 -0.10
N SER A 316 30.50 -0.98 0.03
CA SER A 316 31.20 -1.17 1.32
C SER A 316 31.57 0.13 2.04
N ARG A 317 31.66 1.26 1.30
CA ARG A 317 31.87 2.62 1.84
C ARG A 317 30.57 3.41 1.98
N SER A 318 29.49 2.77 2.40
CA SER A 318 28.20 3.43 2.62
C SER A 318 27.83 3.44 4.09
N LEU A 319 27.16 4.53 4.51
CA LEU A 319 26.61 4.68 5.84
C LEU A 319 25.60 3.57 6.19
N LEU A 320 24.86 3.06 5.20
CA LEU A 320 23.91 1.98 5.39
C LEU A 320 24.58 0.64 5.68
N PHE A 321 25.67 0.32 4.97
CA PHE A 321 26.42 -0.90 5.21
C PHE A 321 27.05 -0.88 6.61
N SER A 322 27.67 0.25 6.98
CA SER A 322 28.29 0.39 8.30
C SER A 322 27.26 0.42 9.43
N SER A 323 26.08 1.01 9.22
CA SER A 323 25.01 1.00 10.23
C SER A 323 24.47 -0.41 10.46
N VAL A 324 24.26 -1.20 9.40
CA VAL A 324 23.75 -2.58 9.54
C VAL A 324 24.76 -3.49 10.25
N ALA A 325 26.06 -3.35 9.93
CA ALA A 325 27.11 -4.10 10.63
C ALA A 325 27.20 -3.75 12.12
N LEU A 326 26.96 -2.49 12.49
CA LEU A 326 26.93 -2.03 13.87
C LEU A 326 25.71 -2.56 14.64
N CYS A 327 24.58 -2.80 13.96
CA CYS A 327 23.34 -3.27 14.57
C CYS A 327 23.25 -4.78 14.76
N HIS A 328 24.31 -5.53 14.46
CA HIS A 328 24.26 -6.99 14.52
C HIS A 328 23.86 -7.48 15.93
N PRO A 329 22.79 -8.29 16.08
CA PRO A 329 22.25 -8.67 17.38
C PRO A 329 23.24 -9.39 18.29
N THR A 330 24.14 -10.18 17.69
CA THR A 330 25.12 -11.01 18.42
C THR A 330 26.54 -10.46 18.43
N HIS A 331 26.94 -9.70 17.40
CA HIS A 331 28.33 -9.29 17.18
C HIS A 331 28.40 -7.93 16.47
N PRO A 332 28.06 -6.81 17.16
CA PRO A 332 28.10 -5.49 16.55
C PRO A 332 29.52 -5.16 16.08
N ASP A 333 29.74 -4.87 14.80
CA ASP A 333 31.08 -4.54 14.28
C ASP A 333 31.20 -3.04 13.92
N PRO A 334 31.99 -2.27 14.70
CA PRO A 334 32.22 -0.85 14.39
C PRO A 334 33.29 -0.62 13.30
N THR A 335 34.05 -1.64 12.87
CA THR A 335 35.14 -1.44 11.90
C THR A 335 34.72 -0.84 10.54
N PRO A 336 33.61 -1.25 9.90
CA PRO A 336 33.18 -0.62 8.64
C PRO A 336 32.72 0.82 8.83
N PHE A 337 32.27 1.19 10.03
CA PHE A 337 31.90 2.57 10.33
C PHE A 337 33.13 3.48 10.43
N ILE A 338 34.19 3.01 11.10
CA ILE A 338 35.46 3.76 11.19
C ILE A 338 36.03 4.02 9.79
N GLN A 339 36.10 2.97 8.95
CA GLN A 339 36.57 3.11 7.57
C GLN A 339 35.71 4.06 6.73
N TYR A 340 34.40 4.11 7.01
CA TYR A 340 33.50 5.06 6.35
C TYR A 340 33.82 6.50 6.78
N VAL A 341 33.98 6.76 8.07
CA VAL A 341 34.34 8.07 8.63
C VAL A 341 35.70 8.53 8.10
N ASP A 342 36.70 7.65 8.04
CA ASP A 342 38.02 7.94 7.46
C ASP A 342 37.93 8.37 5.98
N SER A 343 36.96 7.83 5.24
CA SER A 343 36.75 8.14 3.82
C SER A 343 35.87 9.39 3.59
N LEU A 344 35.30 9.96 4.66
CA LEU A 344 34.35 11.06 4.58
C LEU A 344 35.09 12.40 4.52
N SER A 345 34.78 13.22 3.52
CA SER A 345 35.30 14.58 3.47
C SER A 345 34.36 15.58 4.16
N PRO A 346 34.89 16.57 4.90
CA PRO A 346 34.09 17.56 5.62
C PRO A 346 33.17 18.35 4.67
N ASN A 347 33.64 18.65 3.46
CA ASN A 347 32.87 19.32 2.41
C ASN A 347 31.64 18.52 1.95
N LYS A 348 31.66 17.19 2.05
CA LYS A 348 30.50 16.35 1.73
C LYS A 348 29.52 16.33 2.89
N PHE A 349 30.01 16.29 4.12
CA PHE A 349 29.18 16.28 5.33
C PHE A 349 28.35 17.56 5.48
N GLN A 350 28.93 18.73 5.22
CA GLN A 350 28.22 20.02 5.25
C GLN A 350 27.09 20.14 4.21
N LYS A 351 27.12 19.35 3.13
CA LYS A 351 26.04 19.33 2.11
C LYS A 351 24.87 18.42 2.49
N TRP A 352 24.95 17.68 3.59
CA TRP A 352 23.88 16.78 4.00
C TRP A 352 22.70 17.53 4.60
N ASN A 353 21.51 16.99 4.43
CA ASN A 353 20.30 17.46 5.13
C ASN A 353 20.39 17.12 6.63
N GLN A 354 19.63 17.86 7.44
CA GLN A 354 19.63 17.72 8.90
C GLN A 354 19.35 16.27 9.34
N ALA A 355 18.31 15.65 8.80
CA ALA A 355 17.93 14.28 9.14
C ALA A 355 19.04 13.24 8.91
N ARG A 356 19.88 13.41 7.88
CA ARG A 356 21.01 12.51 7.63
C ARG A 356 22.18 12.78 8.58
N ARG A 357 22.40 14.04 8.97
CA ARG A 357 23.41 14.39 9.98
C ARG A 357 23.02 13.83 11.34
N ASP A 358 21.75 13.97 11.74
CA ASP A 358 21.24 13.43 13.00
C ASP A 358 21.38 11.90 13.04
N ALA A 359 21.01 11.21 11.95
CA ALA A 359 21.21 9.77 11.82
C ALA A 359 22.69 9.38 11.92
N PHE A 360 23.59 10.12 11.26
CA PHE A 360 25.04 9.89 11.34
C PHE A 360 25.58 10.07 12.77
N LEU A 361 25.12 11.10 13.49
CA LEU A 361 25.51 11.34 14.88
C LEU A 361 24.98 10.24 15.80
N GLY A 362 23.74 9.77 15.59
CA GLY A 362 23.19 8.62 16.29
C GLY A 362 24.06 7.36 16.10
N ILE A 363 24.40 7.02 14.85
CA ILE A 363 25.28 5.89 14.53
C ILE A 363 26.66 6.07 15.17
N SER A 364 27.21 7.28 15.14
CA SER A 364 28.49 7.62 15.75
C SER A 364 28.50 7.35 17.25
N CYS A 365 27.45 7.78 17.96
CA CYS A 365 27.29 7.54 19.39
C CYS A 365 27.21 6.04 19.71
N ASP A 366 26.46 5.27 18.93
CA ASP A 366 26.35 3.82 19.10
C ASP A 366 27.68 3.10 18.81
N ALA A 367 28.44 3.57 17.81
CA ALA A 367 29.76 3.04 17.49
C ALA A 367 30.77 3.34 18.61
N LEU A 368 30.77 4.56 19.14
CA LEU A 368 31.59 4.95 20.28
C LEU A 368 31.25 4.11 21.52
N ARG A 369 29.97 3.93 21.82
CA ARG A 369 29.51 3.11 22.94
C ARG A 369 30.01 1.67 22.80
N THR A 370 29.86 1.08 21.61
CA THR A 370 30.33 -0.29 21.32
C THR A 370 31.85 -0.42 21.47
N LEU A 371 32.63 0.59 21.05
CA LEU A 371 34.09 0.59 21.20
C LEU A 371 34.54 0.72 22.65
N ILE A 372 33.84 1.56 23.44
CA ILE A 372 34.07 1.73 24.88
C ILE A 372 33.75 0.43 25.63
N ASP A 373 32.61 -0.19 25.34
CA ASP A 373 32.19 -1.46 25.95
C ASP A 373 33.20 -2.59 25.66
N ARG A 374 33.81 -2.58 24.47
CA ARG A 374 34.89 -3.50 24.08
C ARG A 374 36.29 -3.09 24.58
N LYS A 375 36.40 -2.06 25.42
CA LYS A 375 37.65 -1.52 25.97
C LYS A 375 38.67 -1.09 24.91
N LYS A 376 38.23 -0.76 23.69
CA LYS A 376 39.10 -0.25 22.60
C LYS A 376 39.17 1.28 22.66
N ILE A 377 39.69 1.80 23.77
CA ILE A 377 39.67 3.24 24.10
C ILE A 377 40.41 4.07 23.05
N GLY A 378 41.58 3.62 22.55
CA GLY A 378 42.35 4.36 21.55
C GLY A 378 41.59 4.59 20.24
N LEU A 379 40.82 3.61 19.77
CA LEU A 379 39.99 3.76 18.57
C LEU A 379 38.77 4.63 18.83
N ALA A 380 38.18 4.55 20.03
CA ALA A 380 37.07 5.42 20.42
C ALA A 380 37.50 6.91 20.47
N THR A 381 38.68 7.20 21.02
CA THR A 381 39.23 8.57 21.06
C THR A 381 39.55 9.09 19.66
N SER A 382 40.13 8.26 18.80
CA SER A 382 40.40 8.62 17.39
C SER A 382 39.11 8.94 16.64
N LEU A 383 38.09 8.08 16.76
CA LEU A 383 36.79 8.28 16.13
C LEU A 383 36.11 9.55 16.65
N GLY A 384 36.16 9.79 17.96
CA GLY A 384 35.62 10.99 18.60
C GLY A 384 36.26 12.28 18.05
N HIS A 385 37.58 12.30 17.89
CA HIS A 385 38.29 13.45 17.31
C HIS A 385 37.88 13.70 15.86
N GLN A 386 37.78 12.65 15.05
CA GLN A 386 37.34 12.76 13.65
C GLN A 386 35.90 13.27 13.52
N ILE A 387 34.99 12.82 14.38
CA ILE A 387 33.61 13.32 14.40
C ILE A 387 33.59 14.80 14.79
N GLN A 388 34.43 15.20 15.76
CA GLN A 388 34.55 16.59 16.18
C GLN A 388 35.10 17.49 15.06
N GLU A 389 36.08 17.03 14.29
CA GLU A 389 36.59 17.74 13.10
C GLU A 389 35.55 17.89 11.97
N LEU A 390 34.59 16.96 11.89
CA LEU A 390 33.50 17.00 10.90
C LEU A 390 32.35 17.95 11.30
N LEU A 391 32.19 18.25 12.59
CA LEU A 391 31.17 19.16 13.10
C LEU A 391 31.62 20.63 12.93
N PRO A 392 30.79 21.51 12.33
CA PRO A 392 31.11 22.93 12.27
C PRO A 392 31.11 23.53 13.69
N GLU A 393 32.15 24.30 14.02
CA GLU A 393 32.37 24.93 15.35
C GLU A 393 31.14 25.72 15.87
N GLU A 394 30.30 26.25 14.97
CA GLU A 394 29.07 26.98 15.33
C GLU A 394 28.03 26.17 16.11
N THR A 395 28.00 24.84 15.98
CA THR A 395 27.02 24.01 16.71
C THR A 395 27.42 23.74 18.16
N ALA A 396 28.72 23.78 18.46
CA ALA A 396 29.22 23.66 19.83
C ALA A 396 29.06 24.97 20.59
N THR A 397 29.32 26.11 19.95
CA THR A 397 29.16 27.44 20.57
C THR A 397 27.68 27.79 20.77
N ALA A 398 26.82 27.57 19.77
CA ALA A 398 25.39 27.88 19.89
C ALA A 398 24.66 26.99 20.92
N SER A 399 25.04 25.72 21.07
CA SER A 399 24.47 24.82 22.09
C SER A 399 24.90 25.20 23.51
N VAL A 400 26.17 25.59 23.68
CA VAL A 400 26.70 26.06 24.97
C VAL A 400 26.14 27.44 25.32
N GLU A 401 25.98 28.35 24.36
CA GLU A 401 25.35 29.66 24.55
C GLU A 401 23.85 29.56 24.82
N ALA A 402 23.13 28.66 24.15
CA ALA A 402 21.71 28.39 24.42
C ALA A 402 21.49 27.75 25.80
N SER A 403 22.42 26.90 26.25
CA SER A 403 22.39 26.29 27.58
C SER A 403 22.73 27.31 28.67
N ARG A 404 23.72 28.20 28.41
CA ARG A 404 24.07 29.31 29.32
C ARG A 404 22.97 30.36 29.41
N SER A 405 22.32 30.70 28.30
CA SER A 405 21.21 31.67 28.30
C SER A 405 19.98 31.13 29.01
N ARG A 406 19.67 29.83 28.88
CA ARG A 406 18.61 29.19 29.68
C ARG A 406 18.90 29.21 31.17
N ALA A 407 20.13 28.88 31.57
CA ALA A 407 20.54 28.91 32.97
C ALA A 407 20.47 30.34 33.55
N ALA A 408 20.88 31.35 32.79
CA ALA A 408 20.79 32.76 33.20
C ALA A 408 19.34 33.25 33.36
N VAL A 409 18.43 32.84 32.46
CA VAL A 409 17.01 33.19 32.53
C VAL A 409 16.29 32.48 33.68
N GLU A 410 16.71 31.26 34.04
CA GLU A 410 16.21 30.55 35.23
C GLU A 410 16.72 31.20 36.52
N GLU A 411 17.99 31.63 36.57
CA GLU A 411 18.57 32.34 37.70
C GLU A 411 17.87 33.69 37.95
N GLU A 412 17.61 34.46 36.89
CA GLU A 412 16.90 35.74 36.96
C GLU A 412 15.44 35.57 37.41
N ASN A 413 14.75 34.51 36.96
CA ASN A 413 13.41 34.16 37.45
C ASN A 413 13.40 33.76 38.93
N LEU A 414 14.44 33.06 39.41
CA LEU A 414 14.55 32.68 40.82
C LEU A 414 14.80 33.90 41.71
N LEU A 415 15.62 34.85 41.25
CA LEU A 415 15.87 36.12 41.95
C LEU A 415 14.62 37.01 42.01
N GLN A 416 13.86 37.13 40.92
CA GLN A 416 12.59 37.87 40.92
C GLN A 416 11.55 37.26 41.87
N ARG A 417 11.50 35.92 41.97
CA ARG A 417 10.63 35.23 42.93
C ARG A 417 11.05 35.44 44.38
N LEU A 418 12.34 35.64 44.65
CA LEU A 418 12.84 35.98 45.98
C LEU A 418 12.49 37.42 46.34
N GLU A 419 12.63 38.38 45.42
CA GLU A 419 12.27 39.78 45.66
C GLU A 419 10.78 40.00 45.94
N LEU A 420 9.90 39.25 45.26
CA LEU A 420 8.45 39.26 45.49
C LEU A 420 8.02 38.64 46.84
N SER A 421 8.92 37.98 47.55
CA SER A 421 8.63 37.38 48.87
C SER A 421 8.94 38.30 50.06
N TRP A 422 9.50 39.50 49.80
CA TRP A 422 9.85 40.50 50.82
C TRP A 422 9.00 41.78 50.77
N THR A 423 7.90 41.77 50.02
CA THR A 423 6.82 42.78 50.06
C THR A 423 5.53 42.14 50.52
#